data_AF-U4LDG5-F1
#
_entry.id   AF-U4LDG5-F1
#
_cell.length_a   1.000
_cell.length_b   1.000
_cell.length_c   1.000
_cell.angle_alpha   90.00
_cell.angle_beta   90.00
_cell.angle_gamma   90.00
#
_symmetry.space_group_name_H-M   'P 1'
#
loop_
_entity.id
_entity.type
_entity.pdbx_description
1 polymer ?
#
loop_
_entity_poly.entity_id
_entity_poly.type
_entity_poly.pdbx_seq_one_letter_code
_entity_poly.pdbx_strand_id
1 'polypeptide(L)'
;MWPFSSDDDKKGDNWSHISEEARAYLENEAPRKPSRNQFSSDGTPAPDAKPFDPTEFSNYGKKYADIWANYKPLDMVNAEGRTPSMAIHDVYESYNNRRTLIGRAALENCVFEQLALNECWNPGMIQKFSGCKEENRVFDNCYKSQQNFLRTLGYKNDINRDPEVDDKIQMHADKLYREQIEKEKKLEANSEAGKPLDSE
;
A
#
# COMPACT_ATOMS: atom_id res chain seq x y z
N MET A 1 -13.98 14.46 32.38
CA MET A 1 -12.51 14.61 32.49
C MET A 1 -11.92 13.29 32.93
N TRP A 2 -11.12 12.64 32.09
CA TRP A 2 -10.32 11.46 32.46
C TRP A 2 -8.87 11.94 32.62
N PRO A 3 -8.17 11.67 33.73
CA PRO A 3 -6.81 12.16 33.91
C PRO A 3 -5.82 11.23 33.20
N PHE A 4 -4.97 11.79 32.34
CA PHE A 4 -3.82 11.10 31.78
C PHE A 4 -2.70 11.09 32.83
N SER A 5 -2.39 9.92 33.39
CA SER A 5 -1.19 9.71 34.19
C SER A 5 0.01 9.66 33.24
N SER A 6 0.95 10.59 33.40
CA SER A 6 2.21 10.62 32.67
C SER A 6 3.27 9.95 33.53
N ASP A 7 3.50 8.67 33.32
CA ASP A 7 4.67 7.96 33.81
C ASP A 7 5.07 6.98 32.71
N ASP A 8 6.20 7.24 32.04
CA ASP A 8 7.11 6.23 31.46
C ASP A 8 8.27 6.91 30.70
N ASP A 9 9.19 7.53 31.45
CA ASP A 9 10.55 7.80 30.99
C ASP A 9 11.51 6.71 31.51
N LYS A 10 11.50 5.56 30.85
CA LYS A 10 12.61 4.58 30.89
C LYS A 10 12.94 4.14 29.47
N LYS A 11 13.68 4.98 28.76
CA LYS A 11 14.38 4.61 27.52
C LYS A 11 15.51 3.63 27.86
N GLY A 12 15.18 2.34 27.85
CA GLY A 12 16.14 1.29 27.55
C GLY A 12 16.14 1.08 26.04
N ASP A 13 17.27 1.30 25.39
CA ASP A 13 17.41 1.21 23.94
C ASP A 13 17.22 -0.23 23.44
N ASN A 14 15.97 -0.57 23.10
CA ASN A 14 15.56 -1.84 22.50
C ASN A 14 15.91 -1.92 21.00
N TRP A 15 17.15 -1.56 20.64
CA TRP A 15 17.58 -1.41 19.25
C TRP A 15 19.01 -1.92 18.96
N SER A 16 19.66 -2.58 19.92
CA SER A 16 21.05 -3.05 19.78
C SER A 16 21.21 -4.35 18.98
N HIS A 17 20.12 -5.04 18.67
CA HIS A 17 20.11 -6.28 17.89
C HIS A 17 19.83 -6.05 16.39
N ILE A 18 19.65 -4.80 15.97
CA ILE A 18 19.43 -4.45 14.56
C ILE A 18 20.79 -4.24 13.90
N SER A 19 21.05 -4.94 12.79
CA SER A 19 22.27 -4.75 12.01
C SER A 19 22.36 -3.32 11.50
N GLU A 20 23.58 -2.78 11.39
CA GLU A 20 23.85 -1.44 10.87
C GLU A 20 23.11 -1.18 9.53
N GLU A 21 23.05 -2.21 8.70
CA GLU A 21 22.40 -2.20 7.39
C GLU A 21 20.86 -2.14 7.48
N ALA A 22 20.25 -2.90 8.39
CA ALA A 22 18.81 -2.83 8.65
C ALA A 22 18.41 -1.50 9.29
N ARG A 23 19.29 -0.90 10.09
CA ARG A 23 19.09 0.42 10.69
C ARG A 23 19.08 1.51 9.61
N ALA A 24 20.04 1.47 8.69
CA ALA A 24 20.10 2.36 7.54
C ALA A 24 18.88 2.21 6.61
N TYR A 25 18.42 0.97 6.37
CA TYR A 25 17.22 0.73 5.56
C TYR A 25 15.96 1.30 6.22
N LEU A 26 15.78 1.05 7.53
CA LEU A 26 14.63 1.55 8.26
C LEU A 26 14.63 3.08 8.37
N GLU A 27 15.78 3.74 8.47
CA GLU A 27 15.83 5.21 8.48
C GLU A 27 15.52 5.81 7.11
N ASN A 28 15.89 5.14 6.02
CA ASN A 28 15.62 5.59 4.65
C ASN A 28 14.16 5.33 4.22
N GLU A 29 13.58 4.21 4.66
CA GLU A 29 12.21 3.78 4.30
C GLU A 29 11.17 4.12 5.38
N ALA A 30 11.59 4.64 6.55
CA ALA A 30 10.66 5.09 7.57
C ALA A 30 9.70 6.10 6.95
N PRO A 31 8.38 5.95 7.16
CA PRO A 31 7.42 6.92 6.66
C PRO A 31 7.81 8.27 7.24
N ARG A 32 8.32 9.17 6.37
CA ARG A 32 8.63 10.53 6.75
C ARG A 32 7.35 11.06 7.38
N LYS A 33 7.41 11.42 8.67
CA LYS A 33 6.32 12.14 9.33
C LYS A 33 5.91 13.23 8.32
N PRO A 34 4.65 13.31 7.89
CA PRO A 34 4.25 14.36 6.99
C PRO A 34 4.65 15.65 7.68
N SER A 35 5.68 16.30 7.14
CA SER A 35 6.06 17.61 7.63
C SER A 35 4.79 18.42 7.49
N ARG A 36 4.32 18.95 8.61
CA ARG A 36 3.15 19.84 8.66
C ARG A 36 3.36 21.10 7.78
N ASN A 37 4.53 21.23 7.13
CA ASN A 37 4.88 22.25 6.14
C ASN A 37 5.07 21.72 4.70
N GLN A 38 4.42 20.62 4.28
CA GLN A 38 4.40 20.23 2.86
C GLN A 38 3.20 20.77 2.06
N PHE A 39 2.46 21.72 2.64
CA PHE A 39 1.81 22.79 1.87
C PHE A 39 2.49 24.12 2.16
N SER A 40 3.82 24.14 2.07
CA SER A 40 4.52 25.39 1.78
C SER A 40 4.51 25.55 0.27
N SER A 41 3.66 26.44 -0.22
CA SER A 41 3.87 27.17 -1.46
C SER A 41 5.13 28.05 -1.31
N ASP A 42 6.28 27.42 -1.09
CA ASP A 42 7.59 28.03 -1.18
C ASP A 42 8.40 27.13 -2.10
N GLY A 43 8.19 27.34 -3.40
CA GLY A 43 9.30 27.16 -4.31
C GLY A 43 10.38 28.11 -3.81
N THR A 44 11.47 27.55 -3.28
CA THR A 44 12.70 28.33 -3.09
C THR A 44 13.00 28.96 -4.45
N PRO A 45 12.97 30.29 -4.61
CA PRO A 45 13.35 30.87 -5.87
C PRO A 45 14.82 30.52 -6.04
N ALA A 46 15.15 29.81 -7.12
CA ALA A 46 16.50 29.91 -7.65
C ALA A 46 16.83 31.42 -7.72
N PRO A 47 18.01 31.86 -7.26
CA PRO A 47 18.28 33.28 -7.02
C PRO A 47 18.23 34.20 -8.26
N ASP A 48 17.80 33.70 -9.42
CA ASP A 48 17.64 34.44 -10.68
C ASP A 48 16.38 34.02 -11.50
N ALA A 49 15.36 33.40 -10.88
CA ALA A 49 14.12 33.09 -11.61
C ALA A 49 13.28 34.37 -11.77
N LYS A 50 13.37 35.02 -12.94
CA LYS A 50 12.43 36.08 -13.34
C LYS A 50 10.99 35.62 -13.09
N PRO A 51 10.10 36.49 -12.59
CA PRO A 51 8.68 36.16 -12.47
C PRO A 51 8.17 35.66 -13.83
N PHE A 52 7.56 34.48 -13.84
CA PHE A 52 7.00 33.87 -15.04
C PHE A 52 5.94 34.81 -15.61
N ASP A 53 6.25 35.44 -16.75
CA ASP A 53 5.31 36.29 -17.48
C ASP A 53 4.64 35.44 -18.58
N PRO A 54 3.35 35.06 -18.41
CA PRO A 54 2.64 34.26 -19.40
C PRO A 54 2.51 34.98 -20.75
N THR A 55 2.72 36.30 -20.80
CA THR A 55 2.62 37.09 -22.03
C THR A 55 3.84 36.93 -22.94
N GLU A 56 4.99 36.46 -22.43
CA GLU A 56 6.18 36.16 -23.25
C GLU A 56 5.97 34.97 -24.20
N PHE A 57 5.14 33.99 -23.81
CA PHE A 57 4.87 32.78 -24.59
C PHE A 57 3.56 32.82 -25.38
N SER A 58 2.81 33.93 -25.27
CA SER A 58 1.51 34.09 -25.91
C SER A 58 1.65 34.71 -27.30
N ASN A 59 1.20 34.01 -28.34
CA ASN A 59 1.02 34.57 -29.68
C ASN A 59 0.03 35.76 -29.72
N TYR A 60 -0.70 35.98 -28.62
CA TYR A 60 -1.68 37.06 -28.46
C TYR A 60 -1.12 38.25 -27.65
N GLY A 61 0.16 38.22 -27.26
CA GLY A 61 0.83 39.28 -26.49
C GLY A 61 0.07 39.65 -25.21
N LYS A 62 -0.10 40.96 -24.98
CA LYS A 62 -0.79 41.51 -23.79
C LYS A 62 -2.32 41.54 -23.88
N LYS A 63 -2.91 41.13 -25.01
CA LYS A 63 -4.36 41.28 -25.27
C LYS A 63 -5.25 40.60 -24.22
N TYR A 64 -4.77 39.50 -23.66
CA TYR A 64 -5.47 38.71 -22.65
C TYR A 64 -4.81 38.81 -21.26
N ALA A 65 -3.92 39.79 -21.05
CA ALA A 65 -3.21 39.96 -19.77
C ALA A 65 -4.20 40.03 -18.59
N ASP A 66 -5.33 40.72 -18.77
CA ASP A 66 -6.37 40.85 -17.74
C ASP A 66 -7.08 39.52 -17.42
N ILE A 67 -7.20 38.62 -18.41
CA ILE A 67 -7.80 37.29 -18.24
C ILE A 67 -6.83 36.39 -17.48
N TRP A 68 -5.55 36.42 -17.84
CA TRP A 68 -4.50 35.64 -17.17
C TRP A 68 -4.21 36.15 -15.75
N ALA A 69 -4.34 37.46 -15.51
CA ALA A 69 -4.17 38.06 -14.18
C ALA A 69 -5.18 37.55 -13.15
N ASN A 70 -6.38 37.18 -13.60
CA ASN A 70 -7.45 36.64 -12.74
C ASN A 70 -7.66 35.13 -12.94
N TYR A 71 -6.80 34.46 -13.70
CA TYR A 71 -6.93 33.04 -13.95
C TYR A 71 -6.66 32.27 -12.66
N LYS A 72 -7.68 31.57 -12.16
CA LYS A 72 -7.52 30.57 -11.13
C LYS A 72 -7.44 29.20 -11.78
N PRO A 73 -6.38 28.41 -11.52
CA PRO A 73 -6.32 27.05 -12.00
C PRO A 73 -7.44 26.22 -11.35
N LEU A 74 -7.89 25.20 -12.07
CA LEU A 74 -9.09 24.44 -11.72
C LEU A 74 -8.97 23.73 -10.35
N ASP A 75 -7.77 23.30 -9.98
CA ASP A 75 -7.45 22.73 -8.68
C ASP A 75 -7.73 23.70 -7.52
N MET A 76 -7.37 24.98 -7.67
CA MET A 76 -7.66 26.02 -6.68
C MET A 76 -9.16 26.29 -6.57
N VAL A 77 -9.87 26.39 -7.69
CA VAL A 77 -11.34 26.59 -7.68
C VAL A 77 -12.05 25.40 -7.04
N ASN A 78 -11.61 24.17 -7.34
CA ASN A 78 -12.14 22.96 -6.72
C ASN A 78 -11.80 22.90 -5.23
N ALA A 79 -10.62 23.35 -4.80
CA ALA A 79 -10.25 23.42 -3.40
C ALA A 79 -11.11 24.43 -2.62
N GLU A 80 -11.42 25.58 -3.22
CA GLU A 80 -12.31 26.61 -2.63
C GLU A 80 -13.75 26.11 -2.43
N GLY A 81 -14.25 25.26 -3.34
CA GLY A 81 -15.59 24.67 -3.26
C GLY A 81 -15.69 23.38 -2.44
N ARG A 82 -14.56 22.80 -2.00
CA ARG A 82 -14.53 21.52 -1.28
C ARG A 82 -14.95 21.70 0.18
N THR A 83 -16.05 21.05 0.56
CA THR A 83 -16.40 20.92 1.98
C THR A 83 -15.51 19.87 2.67
N PRO A 84 -15.25 19.98 3.98
CA PRO A 84 -14.54 18.94 4.73
C PRO A 84 -15.18 17.55 4.60
N SER A 85 -16.51 17.48 4.45
CA SER A 85 -17.24 16.23 4.24
C SER A 85 -16.88 15.55 2.92
N MET A 86 -16.75 16.33 1.84
CA MET A 86 -16.34 15.81 0.53
C MET A 86 -14.92 15.24 0.56
N ALA A 87 -13.99 15.92 1.25
CA ALA A 87 -12.62 15.41 1.40
C ALA A 87 -12.56 14.06 2.14
N ILE A 88 -13.38 13.87 3.18
CA ILE A 88 -13.48 12.59 3.90
C ILE A 88 -14.07 11.51 2.99
N HIS A 89 -15.09 11.86 2.20
CA HIS A 89 -15.69 10.95 1.23
C HIS A 89 -14.66 10.47 0.20
N ASP A 90 -13.87 11.39 -0.37
CA ASP A 90 -12.82 11.06 -1.35
C ASP A 90 -11.79 10.06 -0.76
N VAL A 91 -11.36 10.29 0.49
CA VAL A 91 -10.44 9.37 1.18
C VAL A 91 -11.08 7.99 1.38
N TYR A 92 -12.34 7.95 1.81
CA TYR A 92 -13.07 6.70 2.00
C TYR A 92 -13.26 5.92 0.69
N GLU A 93 -13.61 6.61 -0.38
CA GLU A 93 -13.76 6.02 -1.71
C GLU A 93 -12.42 5.48 -2.22
N SER A 94 -11.34 6.24 -2.10
CA SER A 94 -9.99 5.78 -2.46
C SER A 94 -9.57 4.52 -1.69
N TYR A 95 -9.89 4.46 -0.40
CA TYR A 95 -9.63 3.30 0.45
C TYR A 95 -10.42 2.07 0.00
N ASN A 96 -11.71 2.23 -0.31
CA ASN A 96 -12.55 1.13 -0.78
C ASN A 96 -12.14 0.64 -2.17
N ASN A 97 -11.77 1.55 -3.05
CA ASN A 97 -11.24 1.21 -4.37
C ASN A 97 -9.96 0.38 -4.22
N ARG A 98 -9.00 0.85 -3.42
CA ARG A 98 -7.76 0.11 -3.14
C ARG A 98 -8.06 -1.27 -2.54
N ARG A 99 -8.99 -1.36 -1.58
CA ARG A 99 -9.40 -2.64 -0.99
C ARG A 99 -9.94 -3.62 -2.05
N THR A 100 -10.72 -3.14 -3.00
CA THR A 100 -11.29 -3.94 -4.08
C THR A 100 -10.21 -4.43 -5.04
N LEU A 101 -9.28 -3.54 -5.41
CA LEU A 101 -8.15 -3.88 -6.28
C LEU A 101 -7.20 -4.90 -5.63
N ILE A 102 -6.92 -4.75 -4.33
CA ILE A 102 -6.16 -5.75 -3.56
C ILE A 102 -6.89 -7.10 -3.55
N GLY A 103 -8.20 -7.09 -3.32
CA GLY A 103 -9.01 -8.32 -3.35
C GLY A 103 -8.93 -9.02 -4.69
N ARG A 104 -9.02 -8.27 -5.79
CA ARG A 104 -8.89 -8.81 -7.14
C ARG A 104 -7.52 -9.40 -7.41
N ALA A 105 -6.44 -8.67 -7.11
CA ALA A 105 -5.07 -9.15 -7.30
C ALA A 105 -4.78 -10.39 -6.43
N ALA A 106 -5.31 -10.45 -5.21
CA ALA A 106 -5.19 -11.63 -4.36
C ALA A 106 -5.89 -12.87 -4.96
N LEU A 107 -7.04 -12.71 -5.62
CA LEU A 107 -7.71 -13.81 -6.33
C LEU A 107 -6.91 -14.27 -7.56
N GLU A 108 -6.32 -13.32 -8.30
CA GLU A 108 -5.45 -13.64 -9.44
C GLU A 108 -4.21 -14.46 -9.00
N ASN A 109 -3.64 -14.14 -7.83
CA ASN A 109 -2.54 -14.91 -7.26
C ASN A 109 -2.98 -16.30 -6.73
N CYS A 110 -4.19 -16.43 -6.20
CA CYS A 110 -4.72 -17.67 -5.60
C CYS A 110 -5.62 -18.48 -6.55
N VAL A 111 -5.42 -18.34 -7.87
CA VAL A 111 -6.31 -18.92 -8.87
C VAL A 111 -6.32 -20.46 -8.83
N PHE A 112 -5.20 -21.09 -8.47
CA PHE A 112 -5.10 -22.55 -8.40
C PHE A 112 -5.85 -23.11 -7.20
N GLU A 113 -5.75 -22.46 -6.04
CA GLU A 113 -6.51 -22.79 -4.84
C GLU A 113 -8.00 -22.57 -5.05
N GLN A 114 -8.37 -21.50 -5.77
CA GLN A 114 -9.75 -21.24 -6.16
C GLN A 114 -10.30 -22.32 -7.10
N LEU A 115 -9.49 -22.78 -8.06
CA LEU A 115 -9.86 -23.87 -8.95
C LEU A 115 -10.05 -25.18 -8.18
N ALA A 116 -9.13 -25.54 -7.29
CA ALA A 116 -9.24 -26.73 -6.45
C ALA A 116 -10.50 -26.71 -5.57
N LEU A 117 -10.82 -25.54 -4.99
CA LEU A 117 -12.07 -25.34 -4.25
C LEU A 117 -13.30 -25.50 -5.15
N ASN A 118 -13.28 -24.93 -6.35
CA ASN A 118 -14.36 -25.07 -7.32
C ASN A 118 -14.58 -26.52 -7.76
N GLU A 119 -13.50 -27.25 -8.05
CA GLU A 119 -13.53 -28.67 -8.37
C GLU A 119 -14.11 -29.51 -7.23
N CYS A 120 -13.80 -29.15 -5.97
CA CYS A 120 -14.40 -29.79 -4.80
C CYS A 120 -15.90 -29.48 -4.63
N TRP A 121 -16.39 -28.31 -5.06
CA TRP A 121 -17.83 -28.00 -5.06
C TRP A 121 -18.58 -28.57 -6.28
N ASN A 122 -17.87 -28.86 -7.37
CA ASN A 122 -18.40 -29.50 -8.59
C ASN A 122 -18.08 -31.01 -8.80
N PRO A 123 -18.03 -31.89 -7.78
CA PRO A 123 -17.77 -33.30 -7.95
C PRO A 123 -19.06 -34.12 -8.08
N GLY A 124 -18.91 -35.37 -8.55
CA GLY A 124 -19.94 -36.39 -8.41
C GLY A 124 -20.33 -36.65 -6.94
N MET A 125 -21.39 -37.44 -6.71
CA MET A 125 -22.13 -37.56 -5.43
C MET A 125 -21.32 -37.82 -4.13
N ILE A 126 -20.05 -38.25 -4.19
CA ILE A 126 -19.28 -38.75 -3.03
C ILE A 126 -18.56 -37.64 -2.25
N GLN A 127 -18.11 -36.56 -2.90
CA GLN A 127 -17.37 -35.45 -2.25
C GLN A 127 -18.26 -34.45 -1.50
N LYS A 128 -19.60 -34.54 -1.66
CA LYS A 128 -20.55 -33.64 -0.97
C LYS A 128 -20.56 -33.80 0.57
N PHE A 129 -20.06 -34.92 1.09
CA PHE A 129 -20.11 -35.22 2.53
C PHE A 129 -18.99 -34.56 3.37
N SER A 130 -17.85 -34.20 2.76
CA SER A 130 -16.75 -33.51 3.45
C SER A 130 -16.92 -31.99 3.50
N GLY A 131 -17.74 -31.42 2.60
CA GLY A 131 -18.03 -30.00 2.53
C GLY A 131 -16.83 -29.12 2.17
N CYS A 132 -15.82 -29.67 1.50
CA CYS A 132 -14.65 -28.95 0.98
C CYS A 132 -13.90 -28.11 2.02
N LYS A 133 -13.85 -28.57 3.27
CA LYS A 133 -13.30 -27.80 4.38
C LYS A 133 -11.81 -27.53 4.21
N GLU A 134 -11.05 -28.50 3.68
CA GLU A 134 -9.61 -28.36 3.53
C GLU A 134 -9.26 -27.44 2.37
N GLU A 135 -9.91 -27.62 1.22
CA GLU A 135 -9.77 -26.75 0.05
C GLU A 135 -10.17 -25.31 0.39
N ASN A 136 -11.25 -25.14 1.17
CA ASN A 136 -11.67 -23.83 1.64
C ASN A 136 -10.64 -23.21 2.59
N ARG A 137 -10.05 -23.99 3.50
CA ARG A 137 -8.99 -23.53 4.41
C ARG A 137 -7.75 -23.08 3.63
N VAL A 138 -7.33 -23.85 2.64
CA VAL A 138 -6.18 -23.53 1.79
C VAL A 138 -6.43 -22.24 1.00
N PHE A 139 -7.60 -22.11 0.36
CA PHE A 139 -7.99 -20.89 -0.34
C PHE A 139 -8.05 -19.66 0.59
N ASP A 140 -8.70 -19.78 1.75
CA ASP A 140 -8.82 -18.69 2.71
C ASP A 140 -7.45 -18.23 3.22
N ASN A 141 -6.52 -19.17 3.46
CA ASN A 141 -5.15 -18.87 3.87
C ASN A 141 -4.39 -18.15 2.77
N CYS A 142 -4.45 -18.65 1.53
CA CYS A 142 -3.83 -17.96 0.38
C CYS A 142 -4.37 -16.54 0.26
N TYR A 143 -5.70 -16.38 0.23
CA TYR A 143 -6.35 -15.10 0.04
C TYR A 143 -6.00 -14.09 1.13
N LYS A 144 -6.01 -14.50 2.41
CA LYS A 144 -5.63 -13.61 3.53
C LYS A 144 -4.16 -13.22 3.51
N SER A 145 -3.26 -14.18 3.27
CA SER A 145 -1.82 -13.89 3.18
C SER A 145 -1.51 -12.94 2.03
N GLN A 146 -2.09 -13.19 0.85
CA GLN A 146 -1.92 -12.31 -0.32
C GLN A 146 -2.45 -10.90 -0.07
N GLN A 147 -3.63 -10.75 0.54
CA GLN A 147 -4.14 -9.42 0.91
C GLN A 147 -3.18 -8.69 1.85
N ASN A 148 -2.59 -9.39 2.82
CA ASN A 148 -1.64 -8.80 3.75
C ASN A 148 -0.34 -8.41 3.05
N PHE A 149 0.24 -9.27 2.20
CA PHE A 149 1.43 -8.94 1.43
C PHE A 149 1.21 -7.73 0.51
N LEU A 150 0.13 -7.71 -0.26
CA LEU A 150 -0.21 -6.59 -1.15
C LEU A 150 -0.44 -5.28 -0.39
N ARG A 151 -1.06 -5.33 0.80
CA ARG A 151 -1.22 -4.16 1.68
C ARG A 151 0.13 -3.65 2.17
N THR A 152 0.98 -4.54 2.68
CA THR A 152 2.28 -4.21 3.26
C THR A 152 3.25 -3.69 2.20
N LEU A 153 3.26 -4.28 1.01
CA LEU A 153 4.10 -3.83 -0.11
C LEU A 153 3.60 -2.54 -0.77
N GLY A 154 2.45 -2.02 -0.36
CA GLY A 154 1.92 -0.77 -0.88
C GLY A 154 1.27 -0.85 -2.25
N TYR A 155 0.72 -2.02 -2.63
CA TYR A 155 0.00 -2.19 -3.90
C TYR A 155 -1.11 -1.15 -4.06
N LYS A 156 -1.12 -0.44 -5.20
CA LYS A 156 -2.11 0.61 -5.53
C LYS A 156 -2.24 1.70 -4.45
N ASN A 157 -1.17 1.99 -3.71
CA ASN A 157 -1.17 3.04 -2.68
C ASN A 157 -0.94 4.45 -3.24
N ASP A 158 -0.23 4.55 -4.37
CA ASP A 158 0.11 5.81 -5.02
C ASP A 158 -0.56 5.88 -6.39
N ILE A 159 -1.35 6.93 -6.61
CA ILE A 159 -2.14 7.15 -7.83
C ILE A 159 -1.23 7.44 -9.04
N ASN A 160 -0.06 8.03 -8.81
CA ASN A 160 0.87 8.43 -9.88
C ASN A 160 1.96 7.39 -10.14
N ARG A 161 1.89 6.23 -9.48
CA ARG A 161 2.85 5.14 -9.66
C ARG A 161 2.69 4.50 -11.03
N ASP A 162 3.83 4.18 -11.65
CA ASP A 162 3.86 3.41 -12.89
C ASP A 162 3.16 2.05 -12.68
N PRO A 163 2.20 1.65 -13.53
CA PRO A 163 1.56 0.35 -13.46
C PRO A 163 2.55 -0.83 -13.43
N GLU A 164 3.70 -0.73 -14.08
CA GLU A 164 4.70 -1.82 -14.09
C GLU A 164 5.24 -2.11 -12.68
N VAL A 165 5.30 -1.09 -11.82
CA VAL A 165 5.74 -1.27 -10.42
C VAL A 165 4.69 -2.02 -9.61
N ASP A 166 3.41 -1.73 -9.84
CA ASP A 166 2.31 -2.46 -9.19
C ASP A 166 2.27 -3.93 -9.64
N ASP A 167 2.53 -4.21 -10.92
CA ASP A 167 2.63 -5.59 -11.43
C ASP A 167 3.81 -6.35 -10.80
N LYS A 168 4.95 -5.67 -10.60
CA LYS A 168 6.09 -6.22 -9.86
C LYS A 168 5.73 -6.52 -8.40
N ILE A 169 4.96 -5.65 -7.75
CA ILE A 169 4.47 -5.88 -6.39
C ILE A 169 3.56 -7.12 -6.36
N GLN A 170 2.65 -7.26 -7.33
CA GLN A 170 1.76 -8.43 -7.41
C GLN A 170 2.53 -9.73 -7.59
N MET A 171 3.50 -9.77 -8.53
CA MET A 171 4.38 -10.93 -8.74
C MET A 171 5.25 -11.23 -7.50
N HIS A 172 5.70 -10.20 -6.79
CA HIS A 172 6.52 -10.36 -5.59
C HIS A 172 5.69 -10.92 -4.41
N ALA A 173 4.46 -10.45 -4.22
CA ALA A 173 3.55 -10.99 -3.21
C ALA A 173 3.28 -12.48 -3.43
N ASP A 174 3.08 -12.89 -4.69
CA ASP A 174 2.95 -14.29 -5.10
C ASP A 174 4.21 -15.11 -4.79
N LYS A 175 5.39 -14.58 -5.09
CA LYS A 175 6.67 -15.22 -4.72
C LYS A 175 6.82 -15.41 -3.20
N LEU A 176 6.54 -14.37 -2.40
CA LEU A 176 6.65 -14.41 -0.94
C LEU A 176 5.73 -15.48 -0.35
N TYR A 177 4.53 -15.66 -0.90
CA TYR A 177 3.62 -16.71 -0.46
C TYR A 177 4.20 -18.11 -0.69
N ARG A 178 4.77 -18.38 -1.86
CA ARG A 178 5.45 -19.68 -2.10
C ARG A 178 6.60 -19.92 -1.14
N GLU A 179 7.43 -18.91 -0.91
CA GLU A 179 8.53 -18.99 0.05
C GLU A 179 8.02 -19.24 1.48
N GLN A 180 6.90 -18.63 1.86
CA GLN A 180 6.24 -18.89 3.14
C GLN A 180 5.79 -20.35 3.26
N ILE A 181 5.10 -20.88 2.25
CA ILE A 181 4.64 -22.28 2.25
C ILE A 181 5.81 -23.26 2.32
N GLU A 182 6.91 -22.99 1.61
CA GLU A 182 8.13 -23.81 1.70
C GLU A 182 8.73 -23.79 3.10
N LYS A 183 8.75 -22.63 3.76
CA LYS A 183 9.21 -22.52 5.15
C LYS A 183 8.30 -23.31 6.07
N GLU A 184 6.97 -23.13 5.98
CA GLU A 184 6.00 -23.86 6.79
C GLU A 184 6.18 -25.38 6.67
N LYS A 185 6.32 -25.91 5.44
CA LYS A 185 6.59 -27.34 5.20
C LYS A 185 7.89 -27.83 5.81
N LYS A 186 8.96 -27.02 5.76
CA LYS A 186 10.24 -27.35 6.39
C LYS A 186 10.11 -27.38 7.91
N LEU A 187 9.37 -26.45 8.50
CA LEU A 187 9.12 -26.40 9.95
C LEU A 187 8.29 -27.61 10.40
N GLU A 188 7.25 -27.99 9.64
CA GLU A 188 6.45 -29.19 9.90
C GLU A 188 7.32 -30.45 9.85
N ALA A 189 8.11 -30.64 8.79
CA ALA A 189 9.01 -31.79 8.66
C ALA A 189 10.06 -31.86 9.78
N ASN A 190 10.61 -30.72 10.21
CA ASN A 190 11.55 -30.65 11.33
C ASN A 190 10.87 -30.99 12.67
N SER A 191 9.64 -30.54 12.85
CA SER A 191 8.83 -30.85 14.04
C SER A 191 8.53 -32.34 14.15
N GLU A 192 8.20 -33.00 13.04
CA GLU A 192 7.97 -34.45 12.96
C GLU A 192 9.26 -35.25 13.17
N ALA A 193 10.39 -34.75 12.66
CA ALA A 193 11.70 -35.37 12.81
C ALA A 193 12.37 -35.09 14.18
N GLY A 194 11.75 -34.28 15.05
CA GLY A 194 12.28 -33.91 16.36
C GLY A 194 13.59 -33.09 16.32
N LYS A 195 13.87 -32.41 15.21
CA LYS A 195 15.07 -31.56 15.06
C LYS A 195 14.76 -30.12 15.53
N PRO A 196 15.68 -29.45 16.24
CA PRO A 196 15.49 -28.07 16.66
C PRO A 196 15.38 -27.12 15.47
N LEU A 197 14.58 -26.07 15.64
CA LEU A 197 14.34 -25.04 14.64
C LEU A 197 15.56 -24.11 14.62
N ASP A 198 16.43 -24.28 13.63
CA ASP A 198 17.55 -23.37 13.42
C ASP A 198 16.99 -22.02 12.93
N SER A 199 17.11 -21.00 13.77
CA SER A 199 16.76 -19.62 13.46
C SER A 199 17.97 -18.93 12.79
N GLU A 200 17.93 -18.80 11.47
CA GLU A 200 18.77 -17.85 10.70
C GLU A 200 18.00 -16.56 10.42
#